data_AF-A0A6N7UT54-F1
#
_entry.id   AF-A0A6N7UT54-F1
#
_cell.length_a   1.000
_cell.length_b   1.000
_cell.length_c   1.000
_cell.angle_alpha   90.00
_cell.angle_beta   90.00
_cell.angle_gamma   90.00
#
_symmetry.space_group_name_H-M   'P 1'
#
loop_
_entity.id
_entity.type
_entity.pdbx_description
1 polymer ?
#
loop_
_entity_poly.entity_id
_entity_poly.type
_entity_poly.pdbx_seq_one_letter_code
_entity_poly.pdbx_strand_id
1 'polypeptide(L)' 'MKPEQVWVKCWAFTEDELFGKLLNEPNQDFGVHCGSSIGFAPIKQEDGILCVYTGKCLDE' A
#
# COMPACT_ATOMS: atom_id res chain seq x y z
N MET A 1 0.46 16.11 5.87
CA MET A 1 0.96 14.71 5.85
C MET A 1 1.91 14.58 4.66
N LYS A 2 3.06 13.92 4.80
CA LYS A 2 4.00 13.71 3.69
C LYS A 2 3.89 12.25 3.22
N PRO A 3 3.89 11.96 1.91
CA PRO A 3 3.95 10.59 1.43
C PRO A 3 5.24 9.93 1.91
N GLU A 4 5.14 8.66 2.29
CA GLU A 4 6.28 7.84 2.69
C GLU A 4 6.57 6.79 1.61
N GLN A 5 7.85 6.45 1.43
CA GLN A 5 8.26 5.36 0.56
C GLN A 5 8.40 4.06 1.35
N VAL A 6 7.63 3.06 0.94
CA VAL A 6 7.68 1.70 1.49
C VAL A 6 7.81 0.70 0.36
N TRP A 7 8.37 -0.47 0.68
CA TRP A 7 8.47 -1.60 -0.23
C TRP A 7 7.30 -2.54 -0.02
N VAL A 8 6.65 -2.93 -1.12
CA VAL A 8 5.54 -3.86 -1.12
C VAL A 8 5.83 -5.00 -2.10
N LYS A 9 5.69 -6.24 -1.64
CA LYS A 9 5.65 -7.40 -2.53
C LYS A 9 4.21 -7.67 -2.92
N CYS A 10 3.83 -7.34 -4.15
CA CYS A 10 2.47 -7.56 -4.66
C CYS A 10 2.23 -9.05 -5.00
N TRP A 11 0.98 -9.51 -4.85
CA TRP A 11 0.56 -10.86 -5.27
C TRP A 11 -0.80 -10.91 -5.98
N ALA A 12 -1.65 -9.90 -5.81
CA ALA A 12 -2.95 -9.84 -6.46
C ALA A 12 -3.29 -8.40 -6.85
N PHE A 13 -4.20 -8.27 -7.80
CA PHE A 13 -4.75 -6.99 -8.23
C PHE A 13 -6.18 -7.18 -8.74
N THR A 14 -6.96 -6.09 -8.69
CA THR A 14 -8.25 -5.91 -9.36
C THR A 14 -8.10 -4.78 -10.40
N GLU A 15 -9.21 -4.34 -10.99
CA GLU A 15 -9.20 -3.18 -11.89
C GLU A 15 -8.71 -1.89 -11.20
N ASP A 16 -9.05 -1.72 -9.91
CA ASP A 16 -8.82 -0.47 -9.17
C ASP A 16 -7.75 -0.57 -8.07
N GLU A 17 -7.36 -1.79 -7.67
CA GLU A 17 -6.60 -2.01 -6.43
C GLU A 17 -5.49 -3.06 -6.59
N LEU A 18 -4.37 -2.85 -5.90
CA LEU A 18 -3.29 -3.82 -5.74
C LEU A 18 -3.24 -4.32 -4.30
N PHE A 19 -2.86 -5.59 -4.14
CA PHE A 19 -2.69 -6.23 -2.84
C PHE A 19 -1.27 -6.75 -2.68
N GLY A 20 -0.69 -6.52 -1.51
CA GLY A 20 0.69 -6.89 -1.23
C GLY A 20 1.08 -6.83 0.24
N LYS A 21 2.32 -7.26 0.54
CA LYS A 21 2.87 -7.33 1.91
C LYS A 21 3.96 -6.28 2.04
N LEU A 22 3.86 -5.50 3.10
CA LEU A 22 4.92 -4.56 3.47
C LEU A 22 6.22 -5.32 3.76
N LEU A 23 7.32 -4.87 3.16
CA LEU A 23 8.66 -5.44 3.35
C LEU A 23 9.51 -4.62 4.33
N ASN A 24 9.05 -3.42 4.72
CA ASN A 24 9.67 -2.61 5.75
C ASN A 24 8.62 -1.91 6.61
N GLU A 25 9.05 -1.45 7.78
CA GLU A 25 8.22 -0.69 8.70
C GLU A 25 8.01 0.73 8.15
N PRO A 26 6.77 1.24 8.11
CA PRO A 26 6.53 2.66 7.91
C PRO A 26 7.05 3.46 9.13
N ASN A 27 7.62 4.63 8.89
CA ASN A 27 8.03 5.54 9.94
C ASN A 27 6.82 6.17 10.66
N GLN A 28 5.72 6.32 9.95
CA GLN A 28 4.47 6.84 10.50
C GLN A 28 3.57 5.70 11.00
N ASP A 29 3.02 5.86 12.20
CA ASP A 29 2.07 4.89 12.75
C ASP A 29 0.69 5.03 12.10
N PHE A 30 0.39 4.12 11.17
CA PHE A 30 -0.91 3.97 10.53
C PHE A 30 -1.59 2.64 10.91
N GLY A 31 -1.12 1.94 11.96
CA GLY A 31 -1.63 0.63 12.37
C GLY A 31 -1.36 -0.51 11.37
N VAL A 32 -0.36 -0.31 10.50
CA VAL A 32 0.22 -1.32 9.59
C VAL A 32 1.71 -1.42 9.86
N HIS A 33 2.22 -2.64 9.81
CA HIS A 33 3.60 -2.97 10.15
C HIS A 33 4.26 -3.76 9.03
N CYS A 34 5.59 -3.87 9.07
CA CYS A 34 6.32 -4.83 8.27
C CYS A 34 5.66 -6.22 8.36
N GLY A 35 5.37 -6.80 7.20
CA GLY A 35 4.68 -8.07 7.09
C GLY A 35 3.14 -8.01 7.06
N SER A 36 2.53 -6.84 7.18
CA SER A 36 1.08 -6.68 7.02
C SER A 36 0.67 -6.84 5.56
N SER A 37 -0.43 -7.56 5.32
CA SER A 37 -1.15 -7.59 4.04
C SER A 37 -1.97 -6.30 3.89
N ILE A 38 -1.74 -5.56 2.82
CA ILE A 38 -2.36 -4.26 2.53
C ILE A 38 -2.96 -4.23 1.13
N GLY A 39 -4.07 -3.53 0.99
CA GLY A 39 -4.59 -3.02 -0.27
C GLY A 39 -4.13 -1.58 -0.50
N PHE A 40 -3.89 -1.22 -1.76
CA PHE A 40 -3.60 0.15 -2.17
C PHE A 40 -4.00 0.42 -3.62
N ALA A 41 -4.41 1.65 -3.92
CA ALA A 41 -4.85 2.07 -5.25
C ALA A 41 -3.93 3.15 -5.84
N PRO A 42 -3.56 3.06 -7.14
CA PRO A 42 -2.80 4.10 -7.82
C PRO A 42 -3.72 5.27 -8.22
N ILE A 43 -3.37 6.48 -7.80
CA ILE A 43 -4.04 7.72 -8.20
C ILE A 43 -3.09 8.51 -9.09
N LYS A 44 -3.54 8.86 -10.29
CA LYS A 44 -2.79 9.72 -11.21
C LYS A 44 -2.72 11.14 -10.66
N GLN A 45 -1.51 11.69 -10.62
CA GLN A 45 -1.23 13.10 -10.34
C GLN A 45 -0.60 13.76 -11.57
N GLU A 46 -0.48 15.09 -11.56
CA GLU A 46 0.15 15.85 -12.65
C GLU A 46 1.58 15.34 -12.96
N ASP A 47 2.34 15.01 -11.92
CA ASP A 47 3.75 14.63 -12.01
C ASP A 47 4.03 13.14 -11.71
N GLY A 48 3.01 12.27 -11.69
CA GLY A 48 3.23 10.84 -11.45
C GLY A 48 2.03 10.06 -10.93
N ILE A 49 2.32 9.00 -10.17
CA ILE A 49 1.32 8.13 -9.55
C ILE A 49 1.54 8.14 -8.05
N LEU A 50 0.48 8.43 -7.29
CA LEU A 50 0.45 8.26 -5.84
C LEU A 50 -0.31 6.99 -5.50
N CYS A 51 0.33 6.06 -4.79
CA CYS A 51 -0.35 4.90 -4.24
C CYS A 51 -0.97 5.25 -2.88
N VAL A 52 -2.28 5.06 -2.75
CA VAL A 52 -3.04 5.37 -1.54
C VAL A 52 -3.49 4.09 -0.86
N TYR A 53 -3.25 3.99 0.44
CA TYR A 53 -3.73 2.89 1.27
C TYR A 53 -5.27 2.85 1.29
N THR A 54 -5.84 1.70 0.96
CA THR A 54 -7.30 1.47 0.89
C THR A 54 -7.80 0.59 2.03
N GLY A 55 -6.94 -0.23 2.64
CA GLY A 55 -7.30 -1.08 3.77
C GLY A 55 -6.38 -2.27 3.98
N LYS A 56 -6.65 -3.06 5.02
CA LYS A 56 -5.99 -4.37 5.20
C LYS A 56 -6.67 -5.37 4.28
N CYS A 57 -5.87 -6.12 3.53
CA CYS A 57 -6.38 -7.30 2.84
C CYS A 57 -6.63 -8.36 3.92
N LEU A 58 -7.89 -8.78 4.10
CA LEU A 58 -8.19 -9.96 4.90
C LEU A 58 -7.87 -11.16 4.01
N ASP A 59 -6.80 -11.88 4.33
CA ASP A 59 -6.53 -13.17 3.71
C ASP A 59 -7.64 -14.13 4.19
N GLU A 60 -8.42 -14.70 3.26
CA GLU A 60 -9.42 -15.76 3.56
C GLU A 60 -8.76 -17.05 4.07
#